data_AF-A0AAE4FJ59-F1
#
_entry.id   AF-A0AAE4FJ59-F1
#
_cell.length_a   1.000
_cell.length_b   1.000
_cell.length_c   1.000
_cell.angle_alpha   90.00
_cell.angle_beta   90.00
_cell.angle_gamma   90.00
#
_symmetry.space_group_name_H-M   'P 1'
#
loop_
_entity.id
_entity.type
_entity.pdbx_description
1 polymer ?
#
loop_
_entity_poly.entity_id
_entity_poly.type
_entity_poly.pdbx_seq_one_letter_code
_entity_poly.pdbx_strand_id
1 'polypeptide(L)'
;MDGNKKKHYIIFFILGIVLIVVSFISYNYGKNVVIKDLVKSGDVYINKKEYAKAIAVYKEAVKYNQDDSDKYMLNLAESMNNSKESYVDGMKYYNKKEYLKALGCFRQVMENDPIAFNKAQERIKECKEKYIEDNLDKAREAMYNSKYEEANEYLNNIFKLDKNNEEAKKMRIALNKRIF
;
A
#
# COMPACT_ATOMS: atom_id res chain seq x y z
N MET A 1 -70.15 -8.41 -14.32
CA MET A 1 -68.87 -8.49 -15.06
C MET A 1 -68.69 -9.93 -15.52
N ASP A 2 -68.64 -10.18 -16.83
CA ASP A 2 -68.63 -11.53 -17.41
C ASP A 2 -67.44 -12.37 -16.89
N GLY A 3 -67.71 -13.58 -16.37
CA GLY A 3 -66.71 -14.46 -15.74
C GLY A 3 -65.56 -14.80 -16.68
N ASN A 4 -65.83 -14.84 -18.00
CA ASN A 4 -64.80 -15.03 -19.02
C ASN A 4 -63.86 -13.83 -19.14
N LYS A 5 -64.36 -12.60 -19.02
CA LYS A 5 -63.51 -11.40 -19.02
C LYS A 5 -62.59 -11.38 -17.80
N LYS A 6 -63.11 -11.72 -16.61
CA LYS A 6 -62.31 -11.81 -15.37
C LYS A 6 -61.20 -12.87 -15.47
N LYS A 7 -61.48 -14.03 -16.07
CA LYS A 7 -60.48 -15.08 -16.32
C LYS A 7 -59.39 -14.63 -17.30
N HIS A 8 -59.75 -13.93 -18.38
CA HIS A 8 -58.77 -13.36 -19.32
C HIS A 8 -57.89 -12.31 -18.65
N TYR A 9 -58.45 -11.42 -17.82
CA TYR A 9 -57.66 -10.46 -17.04
C TYR A 9 -56.64 -11.15 -16.11
N ILE A 10 -57.04 -12.22 -15.42
CA ILE A 10 -56.12 -12.99 -14.56
C ILE A 10 -54.98 -13.62 -15.38
N ILE A 11 -55.29 -14.18 -16.55
CA ILE A 11 -54.28 -14.77 -17.44
C ILE A 11 -53.29 -13.71 -17.94
N PHE A 12 -53.76 -12.55 -18.39
CA PHE A 12 -52.89 -11.44 -18.83
C PHE A 12 -52.02 -10.91 -17.69
N PHE A 13 -52.56 -10.85 -16.48
CA PHE A 13 -51.81 -10.43 -15.29
C PHE A 13 -50.67 -11.41 -14.96
N ILE A 14 -50.94 -12.73 -15.00
CA ILE A 14 -49.91 -13.76 -14.77
C ILE A 14 -48.83 -13.69 -15.86
N LEU A 15 -49.20 -13.55 -17.14
CA LEU A 15 -48.25 -13.38 -18.24
C LEU A 15 -47.36 -12.15 -18.05
N GLY A 16 -47.91 -11.03 -17.59
CA GLY A 16 -47.14 -9.83 -17.28
C GLY A 16 -46.08 -10.08 -16.19
N ILE A 17 -46.45 -10.78 -15.11
CA ILE A 17 -45.51 -11.15 -14.04
C ILE A 17 -44.39 -12.05 -14.59
N VAL A 18 -44.73 -13.05 -15.41
CA VAL A 18 -43.73 -13.95 -16.01
C VAL A 18 -42.73 -13.17 -16.86
N LEU A 19 -43.18 -12.22 -17.69
CA LEU A 19 -42.30 -11.38 -18.51
C LEU A 19 -41.36 -10.52 -17.66
N ILE A 20 -41.85 -9.96 -16.55
CA ILE A 20 -41.03 -9.17 -15.61
C ILE A 20 -39.96 -10.06 -14.98
N VAL A 21 -40.33 -11.26 -14.51
CA VAL A 21 -39.39 -12.21 -13.89
C VAL A 21 -38.32 -12.67 -14.88
N VAL A 22 -38.70 -13.05 -16.10
CA VAL A 22 -37.74 -13.46 -17.14
C VAL A 22 -36.79 -12.31 -17.47
N SER A 23 -37.31 -11.09 -17.65
CA SER A 23 -36.48 -9.90 -17.92
C SER A 23 -35.50 -9.62 -16.79
N PHE A 24 -35.94 -9.74 -15.53
CA PHE A 24 -35.10 -9.56 -14.35
C PHE A 24 -34.00 -10.62 -14.25
N ILE A 25 -34.30 -11.89 -14.55
CA ILE A 25 -33.31 -12.99 -14.57
C ILE A 25 -32.28 -12.74 -15.68
N SER A 26 -32.71 -12.44 -16.90
CA SER A 26 -31.81 -12.18 -18.03
C SER A 26 -30.87 -10.99 -17.77
N TYR A 27 -31.40 -9.91 -17.17
CA TYR A 27 -30.59 -8.76 -16.77
C TYR A 27 -29.51 -9.13 -15.74
N ASN A 28 -29.89 -9.83 -14.67
CA ASN A 28 -28.94 -10.22 -13.63
C ASN A 28 -27.90 -11.23 -14.14
N TYR A 29 -28.29 -12.13 -15.05
CA TYR A 29 -27.35 -13.05 -15.67
C TYR A 29 -26.27 -12.31 -16.49
N GLY A 30 -26.69 -11.41 -17.39
CA GLY A 30 -25.75 -10.63 -18.20
C GLY A 30 -24.81 -9.77 -17.34
N LYS A 31 -25.36 -9.12 -16.32
CA LYS A 31 -24.59 -8.36 -15.32
C LYS A 31 -23.51 -9.22 -14.65
N ASN A 32 -23.87 -10.42 -14.17
CA ASN A 32 -22.94 -11.31 -13.48
C ASN A 32 -21.83 -11.85 -14.40
N VAL A 33 -22.13 -12.08 -15.68
CA VAL A 33 -21.12 -12.47 -16.69
C VAL A 33 -20.09 -11.36 -16.87
N VAL A 34 -20.54 -10.11 -17.03
CA VAL A 34 -19.65 -8.95 -17.19
C VAL A 34 -18.75 -8.79 -15.97
N ILE A 35 -19.31 -8.84 -14.75
CA ILE A 35 -18.52 -8.75 -13.51
C ILE A 35 -17.44 -9.83 -13.46
N LYS A 36 -17.80 -11.08 -13.78
CA LYS A 36 -16.86 -12.20 -13.75
C LYS A 36 -15.70 -12.00 -14.74
N ASP A 37 -15.98 -11.51 -15.94
CA ASP A 37 -14.95 -11.23 -16.95
C ASP A 37 -14.04 -10.07 -16.54
N LEU A 38 -14.60 -9.03 -15.91
CA LEU A 38 -13.83 -7.93 -15.33
C LEU A 38 -12.92 -8.45 -14.21
N VAL A 39 -13.45 -9.19 -13.24
CA VAL A 39 -12.65 -9.77 -12.14
C VAL A 39 -11.51 -10.63 -12.68
N LYS A 40 -11.80 -11.53 -13.63
CA LYS A 40 -10.78 -12.37 -14.28
C LYS A 40 -9.70 -11.55 -14.98
N SER A 41 -10.08 -10.46 -15.65
CA SER A 41 -9.14 -9.57 -16.31
C SER A 41 -8.28 -8.81 -15.30
N GLY A 42 -8.87 -8.37 -14.18
CA GLY A 42 -8.16 -7.80 -13.04
C GLY A 42 -7.11 -8.77 -12.49
N ASP A 43 -7.47 -10.03 -12.26
CA ASP A 43 -6.56 -11.07 -11.74
C ASP A 43 -5.37 -11.30 -12.68
N VAL A 44 -5.59 -11.27 -14.00
CA VAL A 44 -4.51 -11.35 -15.00
C VAL A 44 -3.55 -10.18 -14.86
N TYR A 45 -4.05 -8.96 -14.64
CA TYR A 45 -3.20 -7.79 -14.41
C TYR A 45 -2.46 -7.84 -13.07
N ILE A 46 -3.08 -8.36 -12.00
CA ILE A 46 -2.41 -8.62 -10.72
C ILE A 46 -1.23 -9.58 -10.91
N ASN A 47 -1.45 -10.70 -11.61
CA ASN A 47 -0.39 -11.69 -11.87
C ASN A 47 0.77 -11.13 -12.71
N LYS A 48 0.48 -10.16 -13.59
CA LYS A 48 1.48 -9.43 -14.37
C LYS A 48 2.11 -8.24 -13.63
N LYS A 49 1.70 -7.99 -12.37
CA LYS A 49 2.11 -6.82 -11.57
C LYS A 49 1.79 -5.46 -12.22
N GLU A 50 0.75 -5.44 -13.06
CA GLU A 50 0.20 -4.28 -13.76
C GLU A 50 -0.94 -3.66 -12.92
N TYR A 51 -0.65 -3.31 -11.67
CA TYR A 51 -1.67 -2.96 -10.67
C TYR A 51 -2.56 -1.77 -11.07
N ALA A 52 -2.03 -0.75 -11.73
CA ALA A 52 -2.84 0.37 -12.25
C ALA A 52 -3.94 -0.09 -13.22
N LYS A 53 -3.67 -1.09 -14.07
CA LYS A 53 -4.68 -1.67 -14.97
C LYS A 53 -5.66 -2.56 -14.20
N ALA A 54 -5.17 -3.35 -13.24
CA ALA A 54 -6.03 -4.13 -12.35
C ALA A 54 -7.05 -3.24 -11.60
N ILE A 55 -6.59 -2.12 -11.04
CA ILE A 55 -7.43 -1.12 -10.36
C ILE A 55 -8.51 -0.58 -11.31
N ALA A 56 -8.14 -0.23 -12.55
CA ALA A 56 -9.11 0.29 -13.52
C ALA A 56 -10.25 -0.72 -13.78
N VAL A 57 -9.90 -2.00 -13.96
CA VAL A 57 -10.87 -3.06 -14.22
C VAL A 57 -11.70 -3.41 -12.98
N TYR A 58 -11.10 -3.53 -11.79
CA TYR A 58 -11.86 -3.77 -10.56
C TYR A 58 -12.77 -2.59 -10.21
N LYS A 59 -12.37 -1.33 -10.48
CA LYS A 59 -13.25 -0.16 -10.37
C LYS A 59 -14.46 -0.28 -11.27
N GLU A 60 -14.31 -0.85 -12.45
CA GLU A 60 -15.43 -1.11 -13.34
C GLU A 60 -16.34 -2.22 -12.79
N ALA A 61 -15.78 -3.32 -12.27
CA ALA A 61 -16.56 -4.39 -11.65
C ALA A 61 -17.43 -3.87 -10.47
N VAL A 62 -16.83 -3.05 -9.60
CA VAL A 62 -17.51 -2.43 -8.45
C VAL A 62 -18.67 -1.49 -8.85
N LYS A 63 -18.67 -0.95 -10.08
CA LYS A 63 -19.81 -0.14 -10.58
C LYS A 63 -21.04 -1.01 -10.87
N TYR A 64 -20.85 -2.26 -11.31
CA TYR A 64 -21.95 -3.17 -11.60
C TYR A 64 -22.49 -3.85 -10.35
N ASN A 65 -21.64 -4.09 -9.36
CA ASN A 65 -22.02 -4.69 -8.09
C ASN A 65 -21.13 -4.17 -6.96
N GLN A 66 -21.73 -3.66 -5.90
CA GLN A 66 -21.01 -3.16 -4.73
C GLN A 66 -20.79 -4.27 -3.67
N ASP A 67 -20.65 -5.51 -4.13
CA ASP A 67 -20.39 -6.66 -3.26
C ASP A 67 -19.05 -6.47 -2.55
N ASP A 68 -18.98 -6.97 -1.32
CA ASP A 68 -17.81 -6.84 -0.46
C ASP A 68 -16.59 -7.55 -1.08
N SER A 69 -16.81 -8.63 -1.83
CA SER A 69 -15.74 -9.32 -2.58
C SER A 69 -15.12 -8.43 -3.67
N ASP A 70 -15.93 -7.74 -4.47
CA ASP A 70 -15.44 -6.90 -5.57
C ASP A 70 -14.70 -5.67 -5.03
N LYS A 71 -15.22 -5.08 -3.95
CA LYS A 71 -14.55 -3.99 -3.21
C LYS A 71 -13.23 -4.46 -2.60
N TYR A 72 -13.19 -5.68 -2.05
CA TYR A 72 -11.97 -6.25 -1.48
C TYR A 72 -10.88 -6.40 -2.54
N MET A 73 -11.21 -6.92 -3.73
CA MET A 73 -10.23 -7.06 -4.83
C MET A 73 -9.69 -5.70 -5.29
N LEU A 74 -10.55 -4.69 -5.39
CA LEU A 74 -10.13 -3.32 -5.68
C LEU A 74 -9.16 -2.78 -4.62
N ASN A 75 -9.52 -2.87 -3.34
CA ASN A 75 -8.69 -2.38 -2.24
C ASN A 75 -7.34 -3.10 -2.17
N LEU A 76 -7.34 -4.41 -2.44
CA LEU A 76 -6.12 -5.19 -2.54
C LEU A 76 -5.24 -4.64 -3.66
N ALA A 77 -5.77 -4.46 -4.88
CA ALA A 77 -5.02 -3.94 -6.02
C ALA A 77 -4.44 -2.54 -5.75
N GLU A 78 -5.22 -1.64 -5.12
CA GLU A 78 -4.75 -0.31 -4.69
C GLU A 78 -3.59 -0.42 -3.69
N SER A 79 -3.70 -1.34 -2.72
CA SER A 79 -2.64 -1.60 -1.75
C SER A 79 -1.37 -2.16 -2.41
N MET A 80 -1.51 -3.05 -3.41
CA MET A 80 -0.37 -3.56 -4.18
C MET A 80 0.31 -2.45 -5.00
N ASN A 81 -0.48 -1.55 -5.59
CA ASN A 81 0.05 -0.41 -6.33
C ASN A 81 0.82 0.55 -5.41
N ASN A 82 0.24 0.90 -4.26
CA ASN A 82 0.88 1.76 -3.27
C ASN A 82 2.19 1.13 -2.74
N SER A 83 2.20 -0.19 -2.49
CA SER A 83 3.40 -0.93 -2.10
C SER A 83 4.52 -0.81 -3.15
N LYS A 84 4.16 -0.96 -4.44
CA LYS A 84 5.10 -0.82 -5.56
C LYS A 84 5.65 0.60 -5.66
N GLU A 85 4.79 1.61 -5.57
CA GLU A 85 5.19 3.03 -5.58
C GLU A 85 6.09 3.37 -4.38
N SER A 86 5.77 2.85 -3.20
CA SER A 86 6.57 3.02 -1.98
C SER A 86 7.99 2.49 -2.16
N TYR A 87 8.18 1.36 -2.83
CA TYR A 87 9.53 0.86 -3.14
C TYR A 87 10.29 1.82 -4.06
N VAL A 88 9.63 2.33 -5.12
CA VAL A 88 10.23 3.26 -6.09
C VAL A 88 10.61 4.58 -5.41
N ASP A 89 9.73 5.15 -4.60
CA ASP A 89 10.00 6.37 -3.84
C ASP A 89 11.10 6.16 -2.80
N GLY A 90 11.10 5.00 -2.13
CA GLY A 90 12.17 4.61 -1.23
C GLY A 90 13.54 4.64 -1.91
N MET A 91 13.64 4.06 -3.11
CA MET A 91 14.86 4.09 -3.91
C MET A 91 15.25 5.51 -4.36
N LYS A 92 14.28 6.36 -4.71
CA LYS A 92 14.51 7.76 -5.05
C LYS A 92 15.11 8.54 -3.88
N TYR A 93 14.56 8.39 -2.67
CA TYR A 93 15.11 9.03 -1.47
C TYR A 93 16.46 8.42 -1.06
N TYR A 94 16.62 7.11 -1.19
CA TYR A 94 17.88 6.42 -0.92
C TYR A 94 19.02 6.99 -1.78
N ASN A 95 18.80 7.15 -3.08
CA ASN A 95 19.79 7.68 -4.01
C ASN A 95 20.14 9.15 -3.71
N LYS A 96 19.22 9.91 -3.11
CA LYS A 96 19.44 11.28 -2.63
C LYS A 96 20.09 11.34 -1.24
N LYS A 97 20.42 10.18 -0.64
CA LYS A 97 20.91 10.05 0.74
C LYS A 97 19.92 10.55 1.81
N GLU A 98 18.65 10.69 1.46
CA GLU A 98 17.57 11.10 2.38
C GLU A 98 17.07 9.87 3.16
N TYR A 99 17.96 9.23 3.93
CA TYR A 99 17.74 7.87 4.47
C TYR A 99 16.51 7.73 5.37
N LEU A 100 16.14 8.76 6.15
CA LEU A 100 14.92 8.72 6.97
C LEU A 100 13.63 8.68 6.13
N LYS A 101 13.60 9.43 5.01
CA LYS A 101 12.45 9.39 4.10
C LYS A 101 12.40 8.05 3.37
N ALA A 102 13.56 7.56 2.91
CA ALA A 102 13.69 6.25 2.30
C ALA A 102 13.18 5.14 3.23
N LEU A 103 13.54 5.18 4.53
CA LEU A 103 13.03 4.27 5.55
C LEU A 103 11.52 4.29 5.67
N GLY A 104 10.91 5.48 5.65
CA GLY A 104 9.45 5.63 5.68
C GLY A 104 8.78 4.92 4.51
N CYS A 105 9.29 5.13 3.29
CA CYS A 105 8.78 4.50 2.09
C CYS A 105 9.01 2.97 2.08
N PHE A 106 10.20 2.48 2.38
CA PHE A 106 10.47 1.04 2.36
C PHE A 106 9.64 0.26 3.39
N ARG A 107 9.24 0.88 4.52
CA ARG A 107 8.34 0.27 5.51
C ARG A 107 6.91 0.09 5.02
N GLN A 108 6.50 0.80 3.97
CA GLN A 108 5.17 0.67 3.36
C GLN A 108 5.11 -0.43 2.29
N VAL A 109 6.25 -1.04 1.94
CA VAL A 109 6.30 -2.18 1.02
C VAL A 109 5.74 -3.42 1.73
N MET A 110 4.71 -4.01 1.13
CA MET A 110 3.97 -5.14 1.68
C MET A 110 4.59 -6.50 1.32
N GLU A 111 4.36 -7.51 2.16
CA GLU A 111 4.90 -8.89 2.03
C GLU A 111 4.32 -9.70 0.86
N ASN A 112 3.23 -9.22 0.24
CA ASN A 112 2.55 -9.88 -0.85
C ASN A 112 3.38 -10.03 -2.14
N ASP A 113 4.45 -9.26 -2.29
CA ASP A 113 5.53 -9.50 -3.26
C ASP A 113 6.82 -9.81 -2.48
N PRO A 114 7.10 -11.08 -2.15
CA PRO A 114 8.22 -11.44 -1.28
C PRO A 114 9.57 -10.95 -1.78
N ILE A 115 9.74 -10.86 -3.11
CA ILE A 115 10.98 -10.37 -3.73
C ILE A 115 11.16 -8.88 -3.44
N ALA A 116 10.11 -8.08 -3.70
CA ALA A 116 10.16 -6.64 -3.44
C ALA A 116 10.27 -6.34 -1.94
N PHE A 117 9.54 -7.09 -1.11
CA PHE A 117 9.58 -6.98 0.34
C PHE A 117 10.97 -7.26 0.90
N ASN A 118 11.59 -8.38 0.54
CA ASN A 118 12.93 -8.72 1.03
C ASN A 118 13.96 -7.66 0.63
N LYS A 119 13.90 -7.17 -0.61
CA LYS A 119 14.74 -6.03 -1.05
C LYS A 119 14.47 -4.77 -0.24
N ALA A 120 13.22 -4.49 0.13
CA ALA A 120 12.89 -3.35 0.98
C ALA A 120 13.48 -3.52 2.39
N GLN A 121 13.43 -4.72 2.97
CA GLN A 121 14.04 -5.01 4.28
C GLN A 121 15.56 -4.85 4.27
N GLU A 122 16.23 -5.32 3.22
CA GLU A 122 17.67 -5.09 3.00
C GLU A 122 17.97 -3.58 2.95
N ARG A 123 17.21 -2.82 2.15
CA ARG A 123 17.38 -1.37 2.06
C ARG A 123 17.06 -0.65 3.36
N ILE A 124 16.12 -1.14 4.17
CA ILE A 124 15.87 -0.61 5.51
C ILE A 124 17.11 -0.77 6.38
N LYS A 125 17.75 -1.94 6.37
CA LYS A 125 18.99 -2.17 7.12
C LYS A 125 20.09 -1.20 6.68
N GLU A 126 20.32 -1.10 5.37
CA GLU A 126 21.34 -0.19 4.82
C GLU A 126 21.05 1.28 5.13
N CYS A 127 19.80 1.73 5.03
CA CYS A 127 19.43 3.11 5.37
C CYS A 127 19.74 3.42 6.84
N LYS A 128 19.47 2.47 7.75
CA LYS A 128 19.77 2.65 9.18
C LYS A 128 21.27 2.77 9.40
N GLU A 129 22.04 1.85 8.84
CA GLU A 129 23.50 1.84 8.95
C GLU A 129 24.11 3.14 8.43
N LYS A 130 23.73 3.56 7.22
CA LYS A 130 24.24 4.81 6.60
C LYS A 130 23.80 6.07 7.35
N TYR A 131 22.57 6.10 7.88
CA TYR A 131 22.11 7.23 8.69
C TYR A 131 22.89 7.33 10.01
N ILE A 132 23.17 6.20 10.65
CA ILE A 132 23.95 6.16 11.89
C ILE A 132 25.39 6.58 11.60
N GLU A 133 26.02 6.04 10.57
CA GLU A 133 27.38 6.39 10.14
C GLU A 133 27.52 7.90 9.88
N ASP A 134 26.63 8.47 9.08
CA ASP A 134 26.62 9.91 8.77
C ASP A 134 26.47 10.79 10.03
N ASN A 135 25.60 10.39 10.98
CA ASN A 135 25.47 11.13 12.24
C ASN A 135 26.68 10.93 13.16
N LEU A 136 27.32 9.76 13.17
CA LEU A 136 28.55 9.54 13.92
C LEU A 136 29.68 10.41 13.37
N ASP A 137 29.84 10.48 12.05
CA ASP A 137 30.86 11.31 11.39
C ASP A 137 30.65 12.79 11.72
N LYS A 138 29.42 13.29 11.58
CA LYS A 138 29.07 14.67 11.94
C LYS A 138 29.26 14.98 13.42
N ALA A 139 28.94 14.02 14.31
CA ALA A 139 29.20 14.18 15.73
C ALA A 139 30.72 14.28 16.02
N ARG A 140 31.55 13.45 15.38
CA ARG A 140 33.01 13.52 15.53
C ARG A 140 33.55 14.86 15.01
N GLU A 141 33.09 15.32 13.86
CA GLU A 141 33.47 16.62 13.30
C GLU A 141 33.07 17.77 14.22
N ALA A 142 31.84 17.78 14.72
CA ALA A 142 31.38 18.78 15.67
C ALA A 142 32.20 18.77 16.97
N MET A 143 32.53 17.60 17.50
CA MET A 143 33.41 17.47 18.68
C MET A 143 34.83 17.98 18.44
N TYR A 144 35.40 17.72 17.25
CA TYR A 144 36.72 18.23 16.86
C TYR A 144 36.73 19.76 16.82
N ASN A 145 35.64 20.35 16.32
CA ASN A 145 35.44 21.79 16.24
C ASN A 145 34.88 22.41 17.54
N SER A 146 34.87 21.68 18.66
CA SER A 146 34.32 22.12 19.96
C SER A 146 32.84 22.54 19.96
N LYS A 147 32.08 22.14 18.94
CA LYS A 147 30.63 22.37 18.80
C LYS A 147 29.84 21.28 19.53
N TYR A 148 29.91 21.29 20.85
CA TYR A 148 29.41 20.17 21.67
C TYR A 148 27.89 19.99 21.64
N GLU A 149 27.12 21.08 21.49
CA GLU A 149 25.67 21.02 21.35
C GLU A 149 25.26 20.35 20.03
N GLU A 150 25.87 20.76 18.91
CA GLU A 150 25.67 20.13 17.59
C GLU A 150 26.04 18.64 17.63
N ALA A 151 27.17 18.29 18.27
CA ALA A 151 27.57 16.90 18.44
C ALA A 151 26.51 16.08 19.21
N ASN A 152 25.96 16.64 20.29
CA ASN A 152 24.93 15.97 21.08
C ASN A 152 23.63 15.79 20.27
N GLU A 153 23.28 16.73 19.39
CA GLU A 153 22.13 16.62 18.50
C GLU A 153 22.28 15.43 17.54
N TYR A 154 23.43 15.29 16.89
CA TYR A 154 23.70 14.15 16.00
C TYR A 154 23.66 12.80 16.76
N LEU A 155 24.17 12.75 17.99
CA LEU A 155 24.06 11.56 18.83
C LEU A 155 22.60 11.25 19.22
N ASN A 156 21.80 12.27 19.54
CA ASN A 156 20.37 12.10 19.81
C ASN A 156 19.61 11.56 18.60
N ASN A 157 20.00 11.99 17.39
CA ASN A 157 19.43 11.47 16.15
C ASN A 157 19.70 9.97 15.96
N ILE A 158 20.88 9.48 16.36
CA ILE A 158 21.18 8.04 16.40
C ILE A 158 20.28 7.33 17.40
N PHE A 159 20.16 7.85 18.63
CA PHE A 159 19.39 7.18 19.69
C PHE A 159 17.88 7.12 19.41
N LYS A 160 17.33 8.01 18.58
CA LYS A 160 15.95 7.91 18.07
C LYS A 160 15.75 6.63 17.24
N LEU A 161 16.79 6.16 16.56
CA LEU A 161 16.75 5.00 15.66
C LEU A 161 17.26 3.72 16.31
N ASP A 162 18.37 3.82 17.04
CA ASP A 162 19.01 2.76 17.80
C ASP A 162 19.40 3.29 19.19
N LYS A 163 18.50 3.10 20.16
CA LYS A 163 18.70 3.52 21.55
C LYS A 163 19.94 2.89 22.20
N ASN A 164 20.38 1.74 21.68
CA ASN A 164 21.47 0.96 22.24
C ASN A 164 22.77 1.08 21.44
N ASN A 165 22.87 2.02 20.51
CA ASN A 165 24.07 2.18 19.71
C ASN A 165 25.32 2.41 20.58
N GLU A 166 26.21 1.42 20.61
CA GLU A 166 27.36 1.39 21.53
C GLU A 166 28.38 2.47 21.22
N GLU A 167 28.58 2.78 19.93
CA GLU A 167 29.52 3.83 19.52
C GLU A 167 29.01 5.22 19.91
N ALA A 168 27.73 5.52 19.65
CA ALA A 168 27.10 6.76 20.07
C ALA A 168 27.12 6.92 21.61
N LYS A 169 26.91 5.84 22.38
CA LYS A 169 27.03 5.86 23.85
C LYS A 169 28.45 6.25 24.29
N LYS A 170 29.48 5.62 23.73
CA LYS A 170 30.89 5.93 24.03
C LYS A 170 31.20 7.40 23.72
N MET A 171 30.74 7.89 22.58
CA MET A 171 30.96 9.28 22.16
C MET A 171 30.26 10.28 23.11
N ARG A 172 29.03 9.98 23.55
CA ARG A 172 28.31 10.82 24.53
C ARG A 172 29.01 10.89 25.88
N ILE A 173 29.62 9.79 26.34
CA ILE A 173 30.43 9.80 27.57
C ILE A 173 31.66 10.69 27.41
N ALA A 174 32.36 10.61 26.26
CA ALA A 174 33.52 11.45 25.97
C ALA A 174 33.15 12.94 25.88
N LEU A 175 31.99 13.25 25.31
CA LEU A 175 31.44 14.61 25.24
C LEU A 175 31.21 15.20 26.63
N ASN A 176 30.52 14.46 27.51
CA ASN A 176 30.23 14.93 28.87
C ASN A 176 31.51 15.24 29.66
N LYS A 177 32.58 14.45 29.49
CA LYS A 177 33.88 14.69 30.14
C LYS A 177 34.62 15.94 29.67
N ARG A 178 34.22 16.55 28.55
CA ARG A 178 34.82 17.79 28.04
C ARG A 178 34.01 19.04 28.40
N ILE A 179 32.75 18.87 28.79
CA ILE A 179 31.85 19.96 29.20
C ILE A 179 32.05 20.31 30.69
N PHE A 180 32.49 19.35 31.50
CA PHE A 180 32.87 19.50 32.91
C PHE A 180 34.39 19.48 33.05
#